data_AF-A0A7S2GN45-F1
#
_entry.id   AF-A0A7S2GN45-F1
#
_cell.length_a   1.000
_cell.length_b   1.000
_cell.length_c   1.000
_cell.angle_alpha   90.00
_cell.angle_beta   90.00
_cell.angle_gamma   90.00
#
_symmetry.space_group_name_H-M   'P 1'
#
loop_
_entity.id
_entity.type
_entity.pdbx_description
1 polymer ?
#
loop_
_entity_poly.entity_id
_entity_poly.type
_entity_poly.pdbx_seq_one_letter_code
_entity_poly.pdbx_strand_id
1 'polypeptide(L)'
;PEKKHYWPHARGDVDHYGQTPYKIPMDFDRKLAWKYESPNYNTIMWGALIDSEKNVYVAGMDGVHKFSPDGEHLWHSPMASSEMPTLAGDKLIGMQMMDVVMYALDLET
;
A
#
# COMPACT_ATOMS: atom_id res chain seq x y z
N PRO A 1 18.50 5.05 12.77
CA PRO A 1 18.48 4.85 11.31
C PRO A 1 17.03 4.74 10.84
N GLU A 2 16.63 5.53 9.85
CA GLU A 2 15.29 5.44 9.24
C GLU A 2 15.11 4.03 8.67
N LYS A 3 14.02 3.35 9.02
CA LYS A 3 13.77 1.98 8.54
C LYS A 3 13.42 2.06 7.05
N LYS A 4 14.22 1.41 6.19
CA LYS A 4 13.94 1.35 4.75
C LYS A 4 12.67 0.53 4.48
N HIS A 5 11.71 1.11 3.78
CA HIS A 5 10.52 0.41 3.30
C HIS A 5 10.84 -0.54 2.14
N TYR A 6 10.07 -1.61 2.02
CA TYR A 6 10.30 -2.65 1.00
C TYR A 6 9.75 -2.25 -0.38
N TRP A 7 8.65 -1.49 -0.41
CA TRP A 7 8.02 -1.01 -1.64
C TRP A 7 7.40 0.38 -1.41
N PRO A 8 8.21 1.45 -1.33
CA PRO A 8 7.76 2.75 -0.86
C PRO A 8 6.86 3.52 -1.84
N HIS A 9 6.92 3.23 -3.13
CA HIS A 9 6.08 3.88 -4.16
C HIS A 9 5.25 2.85 -4.91
N ALA A 10 4.16 3.30 -5.55
CA ALA A 10 3.30 2.41 -6.35
C ALA A 10 4.06 1.64 -7.45
N ARG A 11 5.22 2.17 -7.90
CA ARG A 11 6.10 1.54 -8.88
C ARG A 11 7.34 0.87 -8.28
N GLY A 12 7.44 0.75 -6.97
CA GLY A 12 8.59 0.14 -6.29
C GLY A 12 9.54 1.17 -5.70
N ASP A 13 10.83 0.86 -5.74
CA ASP A 13 11.88 1.73 -5.19
C ASP A 13 12.39 2.70 -6.26
N VAL A 14 12.93 3.84 -5.82
CA VAL A 14 13.63 4.76 -6.71
C VAL A 14 14.79 4.00 -7.37
N ASP A 15 15.01 4.25 -8.66
CA ASP A 15 15.98 3.56 -9.52
C ASP A 15 15.71 2.07 -9.82
N HIS A 16 14.69 1.45 -9.20
CA HIS A 16 14.34 0.04 -9.40
C HIS A 16 12.83 -0.15 -9.66
N TYR A 17 12.30 0.61 -10.61
CA TYR A 17 10.87 0.62 -10.90
C TYR A 17 10.38 -0.69 -11.51
N GLY A 18 9.29 -1.24 -10.96
CA GLY A 18 8.68 -2.48 -11.43
C GLY A 18 9.59 -3.71 -11.31
N GLN A 19 10.69 -3.60 -10.56
CA GLN A 19 11.65 -4.66 -10.35
C GLN A 19 11.77 -4.97 -8.87
N THR A 20 12.06 -6.22 -8.57
CA THR A 20 12.27 -6.69 -7.21
C THR A 20 13.63 -7.38 -7.11
N PRO A 21 14.43 -7.12 -6.06
CA PRO A 21 15.65 -7.88 -5.80
C PRO A 21 15.35 -9.28 -5.24
N TYR A 22 14.09 -9.56 -4.87
CA TYR A 22 13.69 -10.82 -4.28
C TYR A 22 13.51 -11.90 -5.35
N LYS A 23 14.14 -13.05 -5.14
CA LYS A 23 13.92 -14.23 -5.98
C LYS A 23 12.52 -14.77 -5.73
N ILE A 24 11.71 -14.81 -6.78
CA ILE A 24 10.39 -15.41 -6.73
C ILE A 24 10.55 -16.94 -6.69
N PRO A 25 9.92 -17.64 -5.74
CA PRO A 25 9.90 -19.09 -5.76
C PRO A 25 9.11 -19.57 -6.99
N MET A 26 9.73 -20.43 -7.80
CA MET A 26 9.13 -21.00 -9.02
C MET A 26 8.19 -22.18 -8.71
N ASP A 27 7.71 -22.25 -7.47
CA ASP A 27 6.72 -23.23 -7.03
C ASP A 27 5.34 -22.60 -7.17
N PHE A 28 4.66 -22.95 -8.27
CA PHE A 28 3.34 -22.46 -8.61
C PHE A 28 2.20 -23.25 -7.95
N ASP A 29 2.52 -24.31 -7.20
CA ASP A 29 1.53 -25.04 -6.40
C ASP A 29 1.19 -24.31 -5.09
N ARG A 30 1.83 -23.17 -4.84
CA ARG A 30 1.55 -22.29 -3.72
C ARG A 30 0.09 -21.87 -3.70
N LYS A 31 -0.57 -22.14 -2.58
CA LYS A 31 -1.95 -21.72 -2.30
C LYS A 31 -1.99 -20.22 -1.99
N LEU A 32 -3.15 -19.62 -2.21
CA LEU A 32 -3.49 -18.27 -1.78
C LEU A 32 -3.14 -18.06 -0.30
N ALA A 33 -2.32 -17.05 0.00
CA ALA A 33 -1.91 -16.76 1.38
C ALA A 33 -3.05 -16.14 2.19
N TRP A 34 -3.66 -15.08 1.65
CA TRP A 34 -4.84 -14.43 2.21
C TRP A 34 -5.60 -13.66 1.12
N LYS A 35 -6.85 -13.31 1.42
CA LYS A 35 -7.71 -12.49 0.56
C LYS A 35 -8.49 -11.53 1.43
N TYR A 36 -8.60 -10.30 0.97
CA TYR A 36 -9.52 -9.31 1.48
C TYR A 36 -10.66 -9.11 0.48
N GLU A 37 -11.90 -9.09 0.97
CA GLU A 37 -13.08 -8.77 0.19
C GLU A 37 -13.61 -7.41 0.63
N SER A 38 -13.51 -6.42 -0.27
CA SER A 38 -14.08 -5.10 0.00
C SER A 38 -15.60 -5.21 0.06
N PRO A 39 -16.26 -4.67 1.10
CA PRO A 39 -17.71 -4.75 1.25
C PRO A 39 -18.50 -4.15 0.08
N ASN A 40 -17.92 -3.16 -0.61
CA ASN A 40 -18.63 -2.33 -1.58
C ASN A 40 -18.10 -2.49 -3.01
N TYR A 41 -17.14 -3.37 -3.27
CA TYR A 41 -16.52 -3.60 -4.59
C TYR A 41 -15.99 -2.33 -5.31
N ASN A 42 -15.82 -1.22 -4.59
CA ASN A 42 -15.43 0.09 -5.14
C ASN A 42 -13.91 0.31 -5.15
N THR A 43 -13.12 -0.72 -4.88
CA THR A 43 -11.66 -0.59 -4.75
C THR A 43 -11.01 -0.67 -6.13
N ILE A 44 -11.06 0.41 -6.91
CA ILE A 44 -10.09 0.62 -7.99
C ILE A 44 -8.73 0.83 -7.30
N MET A 45 -7.82 -0.13 -7.46
CA MET A 45 -6.50 -0.05 -6.83
C MET A 45 -5.56 0.76 -7.71
N TRP A 46 -5.07 1.88 -7.16
CA TRP A 46 -4.09 2.73 -7.82
C TRP A 46 -2.65 2.27 -7.55
N GLY A 47 -2.44 1.48 -6.51
CA GLY A 47 -1.15 0.87 -6.20
C GLY A 47 -1.13 0.20 -4.84
N ALA A 48 -0.11 -0.61 -4.62
CA ALA A 48 0.19 -1.19 -3.33
C ALA A 48 1.56 -0.73 -2.85
N LEU A 49 1.68 -0.44 -1.56
CA LEU A 49 2.94 -0.11 -0.90
C LEU A 49 3.25 -1.14 0.18
N ILE A 50 4.53 -1.30 0.52
CA ILE A 50 4.97 -2.23 1.56
C ILE A 50 5.95 -1.49 2.48
N ASP A 51 5.58 -1.30 3.73
CA ASP A 51 6.43 -0.63 4.72
C ASP A 51 7.56 -1.52 5.24
N SER A 52 8.35 -1.02 6.18
CA SER A 52 9.50 -1.73 6.74
C SER A 52 9.13 -2.93 7.62
N GLU A 53 7.87 -3.01 8.04
CA GLU A 53 7.31 -4.10 8.85
C GLU A 53 6.50 -5.08 7.99
N LYS A 54 6.52 -4.88 6.66
CA LYS A 54 5.81 -5.65 5.63
C LYS A 54 4.30 -5.48 5.69
N ASN A 55 3.79 -4.44 6.34
CA ASN A 55 2.40 -4.10 6.20
C ASN A 55 2.15 -3.62 4.77
N VAL A 56 0.98 -3.98 4.24
CA VAL A 56 0.56 -3.66 2.88
C VAL A 56 -0.42 -2.51 2.93
N TYR A 57 -0.18 -1.48 2.10
CA TYR A 57 -1.08 -0.34 1.96
C TYR A 57 -1.72 -0.40 0.60
N VAL A 58 -3.05 -0.32 0.54
CA VAL A 58 -3.82 -0.31 -0.69
C VAL A 58 -4.58 1.00 -0.77
N ALA A 59 -4.32 1.75 -1.83
CA ALA A 59 -5.01 3.00 -2.12
C ALA A 59 -6.06 2.80 -3.20
N GLY A 60 -7.27 3.29 -2.95
CA GLY A 60 -8.38 3.22 -3.90
C GLY A 60 -9.41 4.32 -3.72
N MET A 61 -10.60 4.12 -4.30
CA MET A 61 -11.66 5.13 -4.33
C MET A 61 -12.21 5.47 -2.95
N ASP A 62 -12.23 4.51 -2.03
CA ASP A 62 -12.73 4.64 -0.66
C ASP A 62 -11.63 5.07 0.34
N GLY A 63 -10.42 5.30 -0.13
CA GLY A 63 -9.30 5.83 0.65
C GLY A 63 -8.12 4.88 0.72
N VAL A 64 -7.49 4.81 1.89
CA VAL A 64 -6.29 4.00 2.11
C VAL A 64 -6.55 2.94 3.18
N HIS A 65 -6.22 1.70 2.87
CA HIS A 65 -6.27 0.57 3.80
C HIS A 65 -4.86 0.12 4.16
N LYS A 66 -4.61 -0.18 5.43
CA LYS A 66 -3.40 -0.87 5.91
C LYS A 66 -3.75 -2.30 6.32
N PHE A 67 -2.94 -3.25 5.87
CA PHE A 67 -3.04 -4.66 6.22
C PHE A 67 -1.75 -5.15 6.84
N SER A 68 -1.84 -6.08 7.78
CA SER A 68 -0.69 -6.83 8.28
C SER A 68 -0.13 -7.74 7.17
N PRO A 69 1.10 -8.27 7.32
CA PRO A 69 1.67 -9.22 6.36
C PRO A 69 0.80 -10.48 6.16
N ASP A 70 0.04 -10.84 7.19
CA ASP A 70 -0.84 -12.01 7.23
C ASP A 70 -2.28 -11.71 6.74
N GLY A 71 -2.55 -10.46 6.33
CA GLY A 71 -3.83 -10.06 5.74
C GLY A 71 -4.88 -9.56 6.73
N GLU A 72 -4.50 -9.30 7.98
CA GLU A 72 -5.40 -8.64 8.95
C GLU A 72 -5.55 -7.16 8.58
N HIS A 73 -6.79 -6.66 8.54
CA HIS A 73 -7.05 -5.25 8.29
C HIS A 73 -6.76 -4.43 9.55
N LEU A 74 -5.69 -3.63 9.53
CA LEU A 74 -5.22 -2.87 10.68
C LEU A 74 -5.96 -1.54 10.83
N TRP A 75 -6.09 -0.79 9.73
CA TRP A 75 -6.87 0.45 9.71
C TRP A 75 -7.31 0.84 8.30
N HIS A 76 -8.29 1.74 8.26
CA HIS A 76 -8.80 2.40 7.06
C HIS A 76 -8.89 3.91 7.29
N SER A 77 -8.31 4.69 6.39
CA SER A 77 -8.46 6.14 6.34
C SER A 77 -9.40 6.50 5.18
N PRO A 78 -10.67 6.84 5.47
CA PRO A 78 -11.66 7.14 4.44
C PRO A 78 -11.38 8.50 3.79
N MET A 79 -11.28 8.52 2.47
CA MET A 79 -11.10 9.76 1.68
C MET A 79 -11.56 9.59 0.23
N ALA A 80 -11.77 10.69 -0.48
CA ALA A 80 -12.26 10.67 -1.85
C ALA A 80 -11.13 10.33 -2.84
N SER A 81 -10.98 9.03 -3.14
CA SER A 81 -10.00 8.48 -4.09
C SER A 81 -8.56 8.91 -3.85
N SER A 82 -7.85 8.10 -3.05
CA SER A 82 -6.42 8.26 -2.83
C SER A 82 -5.62 7.74 -4.03
N GLU A 83 -4.84 8.60 -4.68
CA GLU A 83 -4.01 8.20 -5.83
C GLU A 83 -2.52 8.14 -5.50
N MET A 84 -1.88 7.05 -5.93
CA MET A 84 -0.43 6.87 -6.00
C MET A 84 0.34 7.37 -4.75
N PRO A 85 -0.04 6.94 -3.53
CA PRO A 85 0.67 7.40 -2.34
C PRO A 85 2.12 6.89 -2.31
N THR A 86 2.88 7.47 -1.39
CA THR A 86 4.28 7.15 -1.12
C THR A 86 4.50 7.02 0.37
N LEU A 87 5.27 6.01 0.78
CA LEU A 87 5.79 5.91 2.13
C LEU A 87 7.08 6.75 2.25
N ALA A 88 7.08 7.69 3.19
CA ALA A 88 8.20 8.56 3.50
C ALA A 88 8.43 8.56 5.01
N GLY A 89 9.40 7.77 5.48
CA GLY A 89 9.72 7.63 6.90
C GLY A 89 8.59 6.99 7.70
N ASP A 90 7.96 7.78 8.57
CA ASP A 90 6.83 7.33 9.38
C ASP A 90 5.48 7.79 8.82
N LYS A 91 5.44 8.25 7.55
CA LYS A 91 4.23 8.80 6.93
C LYS A 91 3.89 8.16 5.60
N LEU A 92 2.60 8.13 5.31
CA LEU A 92 2.05 7.88 3.98
C LEU A 92 1.55 9.21 3.41
N ILE A 93 2.17 9.66 2.32
CA ILE A 93 1.88 10.94 1.67
C ILE A 93 1.19 10.66 0.34
N GLY A 94 0.14 11.40 0.04
CA GLY A 94 -0.59 11.24 -1.22
C GLY A 94 -1.48 12.42 -1.54
N MET A 95 -2.33 12.23 -2.55
CA MET A 95 -3.31 13.21 -2.97
C MET A 95 -4.66 12.57 -3.25
N GLN A 96 -5.72 13.37 -3.10
CA GLN A 96 -7.08 13.00 -3.45
C GLN A 96 -7.38 13.47 -4.88
N MET A 97 -7.87 12.56 -5.72
CA MET A 97 -8.14 12.84 -7.14
C MET A 97 -9.18 13.95 -7.34
N MET A 98 -10.27 13.90 -6.56
CA MET A 98 -11.44 14.76 -6.83
C MET A 98 -11.37 16.12 -6.14
N ASP A 99 -10.60 16.22 -5.05
CA ASP A 99 -10.67 17.39 -4.15
C ASP A 99 -9.39 18.24 -4.17
N VAL A 100 -8.36 17.87 -4.96
CA VAL A 100 -7.06 18.57 -5.04
C VAL A 100 -6.42 18.78 -3.65
N VAL A 101 -6.61 17.81 -2.75
CA VAL A 101 -6.07 17.82 -1.39
C VAL A 101 -4.86 16.90 -1.32
N MET A 102 -3.74 17.42 -0.81
CA MET A 102 -2.62 16.60 -0.36
C MET A 102 -2.82 16.20 1.10
N TYR A 103 -2.37 15.01 1.47
CA TYR A 103 -2.45 14.54 2.84
C TYR A 103 -1.17 13.80 3.25
N ALA A 104 -0.97 13.69 4.55
CA ALA A 104 0.03 12.83 5.17
C ALA A 104 -0.61 12.10 6.35
N LEU A 105 -0.56 10.78 6.35
CA LEU A 105 -1.05 9.91 7.42
C LEU A 105 0.14 9.34 8.20
N ASP A 106 0.01 9.22 9.52
CA ASP A 106 0.95 8.44 10.32
C ASP A 106 0.72 6.94 10.06
N LEU A 107 1.78 6.14 9.99
CA LEU A 107 1.62 4.71 9.68
C LEU A 107 0.89 3.93 10.77
N GLU A 108 0.92 4.42 12.01
CA GLU A 108 0.38 3.73 13.19
C GLU A 108 -1.04 4.17 13.58
N THR A 109 -1.57 5.28 13.04
CA THR A 109 -2.87 5.85 13.46
C THR A 109 -3.62 6.58 12.36
#